data_AF-A0A8J2L8V8-F1
#
_entry.id   AF-A0A8J2L8V8-F1
#
_cell.length_a   1.000
_cell.length_b   1.000
_cell.length_c   1.000
_cell.angle_alpha   90.00
_cell.angle_beta   90.00
_cell.angle_gamma   90.00
#
_symmetry.space_group_name_H-M   'P 1'
#
loop_
_entity.id
_entity.type
_entity.pdbx_description
1 polymer ?
#
loop_
_entity_poly.entity_id
_entity_poly.type
_entity_poly.pdbx_seq_one_letter_code
_entity_poly.pdbx_strand_id
1 'polypeptide(L)' 'MVDNDVDGNNVDLKAKPSLLILDAGAQYGKLVVRKVRELNIHSKILLLNTSAKEIVWFQA' A
#
# COMPACT_ATOMS: atom_id res chain seq x y z
N MET A 1 35.10 -25.43 20.85
CA MET A 1 34.08 -25.32 19.79
C MET A 1 32.78 -24.93 20.46
N VAL A 2 32.30 -23.73 20.20
CA VAL A 2 30.95 -23.31 20.57
C VAL A 2 30.28 -23.00 19.25
N ASP A 3 29.42 -23.92 18.82
CA ASP A 3 28.55 -23.73 17.67
C ASP A 3 27.49 -22.70 18.11
N ASN A 4 27.51 -21.52 17.50
CA ASN A 4 26.40 -20.58 17.60
C ASN A 4 25.87 -20.40 16.19
N ASP A 5 24.87 -21.20 15.87
CA ASP A 5 23.97 -20.98 14.75
C ASP A 5 23.26 -19.64 14.97
N VAL A 6 23.70 -18.62 14.23
CA VAL A 6 23.00 -17.33 14.13
C VAL A 6 21.89 -17.49 13.09
N ASP A 7 20.78 -18.07 13.54
CA ASP A 7 19.49 -17.99 12.85
C ASP A 7 18.81 -16.67 13.24
N GLY A 8 18.55 -15.81 12.25
CA GLY A 8 17.93 -14.52 12.54
C GLY A 8 17.64 -13.71 11.29
N ASN A 9 16.88 -14.32 10.39
CA ASN A 9 16.33 -13.75 9.16
C ASN A 9 15.52 -12.47 9.45
N ASN A 10 16.16 -11.31 9.58
CA ASN A 10 15.46 -10.02 9.57
C ASN A 10 15.18 -9.64 8.12
N VAL A 11 14.30 -10.41 7.48
CA VAL A 11 13.56 -9.90 6.35
C VAL A 11 12.71 -8.78 6.91
N ASP A 12 13.16 -7.53 6.72
CA ASP A 12 12.31 -6.36 6.85
C ASP A 12 11.00 -6.71 6.14
N LEU A 13 9.97 -7.06 6.90
CA LEU A 13 8.58 -7.14 6.45
C LEU A 13 8.14 -5.70 6.22
N LYS A 14 8.88 -4.97 5.39
CA LYS A 14 8.63 -3.61 5.00
C LYS A 14 7.30 -3.69 4.30
N ALA A 15 6.26 -3.26 5.00
CA ALA A 15 4.90 -3.24 4.51
C ALA A 15 4.95 -2.79 3.06
N LYS A 16 4.57 -3.67 2.13
CA LYS A 16 4.60 -3.35 0.71
C LYS A 16 3.88 -2.01 0.57
N PRO A 17 4.48 -1.00 -0.08
CA PRO A 17 3.86 0.31 -0.17
C PRO A 17 2.49 0.11 -0.82
N SER A 18 1.46 0.59 -0.13
CA SER A 18 0.09 0.58 -0.59
C SER A 18 -0.40 2.02 -0.66
N LEU A 19 -1.15 2.33 -1.70
CA LEU A 19 -1.60 3.69 -1.98
C LEU A 19 -3.11 3.75 -2.12
N LEU A 20 -3.71 4.74 -1.49
CA LEU A 20 -5.14 5.01 -1.59
C LEU A 20 -5.36 6.28 -2.40
N ILE A 21 -6.23 6.21 -3.40
CA ILE A 21 -6.61 7.34 -4.25
C ILE A 21 -8.03 7.73 -3.87
N LEU A 22 -8.20 8.94 -3.34
CA LEU A 22 -9.51 9.52 -3.06
C LEU A 22 -9.97 10.29 -4.30
N ASP A 23 -10.98 9.78 -4.99
CA ASP A 23 -11.51 10.35 -6.21
C ASP A 23 -12.61 11.37 -5.90
N ALA A 24 -12.37 12.62 -6.31
CA ALA A 24 -13.28 13.76 -6.19
C ALA A 24 -14.08 14.01 -7.49
N GLY A 25 -14.11 13.06 -8.42
CA GLY A 25 -14.58 13.26 -9.80
C GLY A 25 -13.47 13.75 -10.72
N ALA A 26 -12.21 13.43 -10.39
CA ALA A 26 -11.06 13.87 -11.16
C ALA A 26 -11.00 13.11 -12.49
N GLN A 27 -10.97 13.84 -13.61
CA GLN A 27 -10.82 13.27 -14.95
C GLN A 27 -9.59 12.34 -15.09
N TYR A 28 -8.56 12.56 -14.26
CA TYR A 28 -7.29 11.84 -14.31
C TYR A 28 -7.12 10.72 -13.29
N GLY A 29 -8.14 10.42 -12.45
CA GLY A 29 -8.01 9.35 -11.44
C GLY A 29 -7.57 8.01 -12.03
N LYS A 30 -8.04 7.69 -13.24
CA LYS A 30 -7.65 6.50 -14.01
C LYS A 30 -6.21 6.53 -14.53
N LEU A 31 -5.65 7.71 -14.82
CA LEU A 31 -4.25 7.85 -15.23
C LEU A 31 -3.30 7.62 -14.05
N VAL A 32 -3.64 8.16 -12.88
CA VAL A 32 -2.87 7.94 -11.65
C VAL A 32 -2.80 6.45 -11.32
N VAL A 33 -3.93 5.74 -11.40
CA VAL A 33 -3.98 4.28 -11.17
C VAL A 33 -3.09 3.51 -12.15
N ARG A 34 -3.09 3.89 -13.43
CA ARG A 34 -2.22 3.27 -14.44
C ARG A 34 -0.74 3.45 -14.07
N LYS A 35 -0.34 4.66 -13.67
CA LYS A 35 1.03 4.92 -13.23
C LYS A 35 1.42 4.20 -11.95
N VAL A 36 0.51 4.09 -10.98
CA VAL A 36 0.79 3.33 -9.74
C VAL A 36 0.90 1.83 -10.03
N ARG A 37 0.08 1.30 -10.95
CA ARG A 37 0.17 -0.09 -11.41
C ARG A 37 1.48 -0.37 -12.17
N GLU A 38 1.97 0.57 -12.98
CA GLU A 38 3.28 0.47 -13.65
C GLU A 38 4.44 0.36 -12.62
N LEU A 39 4.28 0.96 -11.44
CA LEU A 39 5.25 0.87 -10.34
C LEU A 39 5.14 -0.42 -9.50
N ASN A 40 4.23 -1.34 -9.86
CA ASN A 40 3.94 -2.58 -9.13
C ASN A 40 3.55 -2.35 -7.64
N ILE A 41 2.90 -1.22 -7.37
CA ILE A 41 2.41 -0.81 -6.04
C ILE A 41 0.92 -1.17 -5.94
N HIS A 42 0.50 -1.70 -4.78
CA HIS A 42 -0.90 -2.00 -4.55
C HIS A 42 -1.68 -0.69 -4.39
N SER A 43 -2.69 -0.45 -5.22
CA SER A 43 -3.49 0.77 -5.20
C SER A 43 -4.98 0.50 -5.15
N LYS A 44 -5.72 1.30 -4.36
CA LYS A 44 -7.19 1.25 -4.31
C LYS A 44 -7.78 2.65 -4.47
N ILE A 45 -8.85 2.74 -5.27
CA ILE A 45 -9.60 3.99 -5.47
C ILE A 45 -10.82 3.96 -4.56
N LEU A 46 -11.02 5.01 -3.79
CA LEU A 46 -12.21 5.25 -2.98
C LEU A 46 -12.80 6.62 -3.34
N LEU A 47 -14.07 6.83 -3.05
CA LEU A 47 -14.72 8.12 -3.25
C LEU A 47 -14.23 9.14 -2.22
N LEU A 48 -14.19 10.43 -2.56
CA LEU A 48 -13.77 11.49 -1.63
C LEU A 48 -14.61 11.53 -0.34
N ASN A 49 -15.85 11.07 -0.38
CA ASN A 49 -16.75 11.02 0.78
C ASN A 49 -16.44 9.86 1.76
N THR A 50 -15.46 9.02 1.47
CA THR A 50 -15.06 7.92 2.35
C THR A 50 -14.49 8.47 3.64
N SER A 51 -14.98 7.99 4.78
CA SER A 51 -14.55 8.46 6.09
C SER A 51 -13.15 7.96 6.45
N ALA A 52 -12.41 8.74 7.25
CA ALA A 52 -11.09 8.32 7.72
C ALA A 52 -11.12 6.98 8.50
N LYS A 53 -12.23 6.69 9.19
CA LYS A 53 -12.44 5.43 9.91
C LYS A 53 -12.47 4.22 8.95
N GLU A 54 -13.08 4.37 7.79
CA GLU A 54 -13.10 3.34 6.75
C GLU A 54 -11.72 3.17 6.11
N ILE A 55 -10.95 4.25 5.96
CA ILE A 55 -9.59 4.23 5.41
C ILE A 55 -8.63 3.44 6.31
N VAL A 56 -8.66 3.68 7.62
CA VAL A 56 -7.78 2.99 8.60
C VAL A 56 -8.01 1.47 8.59
N TRP A 57 -9.23 1.01 8.29
CA TRP A 57 -9.53 -0.42 8.28
C TRP A 57 -8.96 -1.15 7.04
N PHE A 58 -8.58 -0.43 5.99
CA PHE A 58 -7.97 -1.01 4.78
C PHE A 58 -6.46 -1.29 4.90
N GLN A 59 -5.83 -0.99 6.04
CA GLN A 59 -4.41 -1.29 6.30
C GLN A 59 -4.17 -2.64 7.00
N ALA A 60 -5.18 -3.50 7.14
CA ALA A 60 -5.04 -4.85 7.69
C ALA A 60 -4.43 -5.84 6.69
#